data_AF-A0A9P3PJ95-F1
#
_entry.id   AF-A0A9P3PJ95-F1
#
_cell.length_a   1.000
_cell.length_b   1.000
_cell.length_c   1.000
_cell.angle_alpha   90.00
_cell.angle_beta   90.00
_cell.angle_gamma   90.00
#
_symmetry.space_group_name_H-M   'P 1'
#
loop_
_entity.id
_entity.type
_entity.pdbx_description
1 polymer ?
#
loop_
_entity_poly.entity_id
_entity_poly.type
_entity_poly.pdbx_seq_one_letter_code
_entity_poly.pdbx_strand_id
1 'polypeptide(L)'
;MTTAKATENTPLRQSIVLAALDKGKSSRKRTLTLVSKAEVDLMSSLPLTAEVLEAMRARIIELEDELAQLRPTKRARTNDSSEPATLTAASTSAAGPSTASAKADEKKRKMQVKKVFDRLKKECKSDAVKFQGTLKTIKFDEVYSEAEFECLFSGKGLLIQPTPNNKPKSTVTIIHFDTQAHIESFFGDELKPLKGNHWTRGGMPARKFGAGFGGLGSTFTKSVKTGAVDVAIRSFEVNYSKNNMKCTLKFEFKGARGTLPLYRYGNPYIPIS
;
A
#
# COMPACT_ATOMS: atom_id res chain seq x y z
N MET A 1 -10.43 51.88 30.09
CA MET A 1 -11.23 51.59 28.89
C MET A 1 -10.49 50.53 28.08
N THR A 2 -10.88 49.28 28.26
CA THR A 2 -10.24 48.09 27.68
C THR A 2 -11.26 47.41 26.80
N THR A 3 -11.04 47.44 25.49
CA THR A 3 -11.93 46.82 24.49
C THR A 3 -11.54 45.35 24.28
N ALA A 4 -12.45 44.44 24.63
CA ALA A 4 -12.34 43.02 24.33
C ALA A 4 -12.63 42.79 22.83
N LYS A 5 -11.73 42.11 22.13
CA LYS A 5 -11.94 41.63 20.75
C LYS A 5 -12.69 40.30 20.79
N ALA A 6 -13.85 40.27 20.13
CA ALA A 6 -14.63 39.07 19.90
C ALA A 6 -13.95 38.19 18.84
N THR A 7 -13.84 36.89 19.14
CA THR A 7 -13.30 35.87 18.25
C THR A 7 -14.41 35.38 17.31
N GLU A 8 -14.24 35.65 16.02
CA GLU A 8 -15.19 35.28 14.97
C GLU A 8 -15.01 33.79 14.60
N ASN A 9 -16.06 32.99 14.80
CA ASN A 9 -16.09 31.56 14.48
C ASN A 9 -16.20 31.37 12.96
N THR A 10 -15.15 30.83 12.34
CA THR A 10 -15.14 30.47 10.92
C THR A 10 -15.65 29.03 10.75
N PRO A 11 -16.77 28.77 10.04
CA PRO A 11 -17.16 27.39 9.74
C PRO A 11 -16.22 26.80 8.68
N LEU A 12 -15.50 25.75 9.07
CA LEU A 12 -14.60 24.99 8.22
C LEU A 12 -15.36 24.33 7.05
N ARG A 13 -14.97 24.78 5.86
CA ARG A 13 -15.17 24.21 4.52
C ARG A 13 -15.46 22.71 4.49
N GLN A 14 -16.73 22.35 4.28
CA GLN A 14 -17.21 21.02 3.90
C GLN A 14 -17.03 20.70 2.39
N SER A 15 -16.05 21.30 1.70
CA SER A 15 -15.96 21.25 0.24
C SER A 15 -14.94 20.26 -0.35
N ILE A 16 -14.38 19.33 0.44
CA ILE A 16 -13.29 18.44 -0.04
C ILE A 16 -13.78 17.03 -0.45
N VAL A 17 -15.03 16.63 -0.15
CA VAL A 17 -15.47 15.25 -0.41
C VAL A 17 -15.89 15.00 -1.87
N LEU A 18 -16.23 16.03 -2.65
CA LEU A 18 -16.72 15.85 -4.03
C LEU A 18 -15.62 15.69 -5.10
N ALA A 19 -14.35 15.96 -4.80
CA ALA A 19 -13.28 15.92 -5.81
C ALA A 19 -12.62 14.54 -6.01
N ALA A 20 -12.98 13.52 -5.21
CA ALA A 20 -12.28 12.24 -5.20
C ALA A 20 -12.91 11.12 -6.05
N LEU A 21 -14.03 11.38 -6.75
CA LEU A 21 -14.74 10.35 -7.54
C LEU A 21 -14.48 10.39 -9.05
N ASP A 22 -13.71 11.36 -9.55
CA ASP A 22 -13.67 11.66 -11.00
C ASP A 22 -12.54 10.99 -11.80
N LYS A 23 -12.02 9.85 -11.33
CA LYS A 23 -11.00 9.07 -12.06
C LYS A 23 -11.35 7.59 -12.12
N GLY A 24 -12.50 7.29 -12.71
CA GLY A 24 -12.92 5.93 -13.05
C GLY A 24 -13.73 5.91 -14.34
N LYS A 25 -13.06 5.76 -15.48
CA LYS A 25 -13.67 5.53 -16.80
C LYS A 25 -14.64 4.34 -16.77
N SER A 26 -15.94 4.62 -16.67
CA SER A 26 -17.04 3.78 -17.15
C SER A 26 -18.34 4.59 -17.05
N SER A 27 -18.69 5.30 -18.13
CA SER A 27 -19.92 6.08 -18.25
C SER A 27 -21.15 5.17 -18.42
N ARG A 28 -21.46 4.34 -17.42
CA ARG A 28 -22.80 3.76 -17.27
C ARG A 28 -23.66 4.84 -16.64
N LYS A 29 -24.48 5.51 -17.45
CA LYS A 29 -25.55 6.39 -16.98
C LYS A 29 -26.39 5.60 -15.98
N ARG A 30 -26.41 6.03 -14.72
CA ARG A 30 -27.28 5.44 -13.69
C ARG A 30 -28.50 6.33 -13.62
N THR A 31 -29.51 6.01 -14.43
CA THR A 31 -30.82 6.67 -14.39
C THR A 31 -31.72 5.93 -13.40
N LEU A 32 -32.41 6.69 -12.54
CA LEU A 32 -33.40 6.16 -11.62
C LEU A 32 -34.76 6.71 -12.04
N THR A 33 -35.73 5.82 -12.30
CA THR A 33 -37.09 6.20 -12.68
C THR A 33 -37.91 6.44 -11.42
N LEU A 34 -38.36 7.68 -11.22
CA LEU A 34 -39.26 8.04 -10.12
C LEU A 34 -40.67 7.48 -10.36
N VAL A 35 -41.51 7.46 -9.30
CA VAL A 35 -42.92 7.03 -9.36
C VAL A 35 -43.74 7.90 -10.33
N SER A 36 -43.33 9.16 -10.52
CA SER A 36 -43.86 10.08 -11.53
C SER A 36 -43.45 9.75 -12.98
N LYS A 37 -42.71 8.65 -13.19
CA LYS A 37 -42.06 8.24 -14.45
C LYS A 37 -40.99 9.20 -14.99
N ALA A 38 -40.56 10.17 -14.18
CA ALA A 38 -39.44 11.03 -14.54
C ALA A 38 -38.10 10.27 -14.38
N GLU A 39 -37.22 10.36 -15.38
CA GLU A 39 -35.86 9.82 -15.33
C GLU A 39 -34.92 10.84 -14.69
N VAL A 40 -34.26 10.44 -13.61
CA VAL A 40 -33.31 11.29 -12.89
C VAL A 40 -31.89 10.76 -13.09
N ASP A 41 -31.01 11.61 -13.62
CA ASP A 41 -29.58 11.30 -13.80
C ASP A 41 -28.81 11.55 -12.51
N LEU A 42 -28.34 10.45 -11.89
CA LEU A 42 -27.64 10.44 -10.61
C LEU A 42 -26.22 11.06 -10.66
N MET A 43 -25.72 11.41 -11.85
CA MET A 43 -24.41 12.06 -12.02
C MET A 43 -24.50 13.58 -12.15
N SER A 44 -25.70 14.12 -12.28
CA SER A 44 -25.94 15.56 -12.31
C SER A 44 -26.27 16.10 -10.92
N SER A 45 -26.15 17.42 -10.71
CA SER A 45 -26.60 18.05 -9.48
C SER A 45 -28.11 17.83 -9.31
N LEU A 46 -28.48 16.91 -8.43
CA LEU A 46 -29.87 16.55 -8.17
C LEU A 46 -30.58 17.73 -7.51
N PRO A 47 -31.73 18.20 -8.06
CA PRO A 47 -32.55 19.16 -7.34
C PRO A 47 -33.05 18.51 -6.05
N LEU A 48 -32.80 19.16 -4.91
CA LEU A 48 -33.33 18.74 -3.61
C LEU A 48 -34.84 19.03 -3.56
N THR A 49 -35.62 18.18 -4.23
CA THR A 49 -37.08 18.17 -4.09
C THR A 49 -37.48 17.35 -2.87
N ALA A 50 -38.63 17.65 -2.28
CA ALA A 50 -39.14 16.91 -1.11
C ALA A 50 -39.28 15.40 -1.40
N GLU A 51 -39.67 15.04 -2.62
CA GLU A 51 -39.80 13.65 -3.08
C GLU A 51 -38.47 12.90 -3.05
N VAL A 52 -37.37 13.54 -3.47
CA VAL A 52 -36.03 12.92 -3.44
C VAL A 52 -35.57 12.69 -1.99
N LEU A 53 -35.88 13.61 -1.09
CA LEU A 53 -35.57 13.45 0.34
C LEU A 53 -36.38 12.32 0.99
N GLU A 54 -37.66 12.19 0.66
CA GLU A 54 -38.49 11.08 1.14
C GLU A 54 -38.02 9.74 0.58
N ALA A 55 -37.68 9.67 -0.70
CA ALA A 55 -37.12 8.46 -1.31
C ALA A 55 -35.77 8.06 -0.66
N MET A 56 -34.91 9.04 -0.35
CA MET A 56 -33.67 8.78 0.38
C MET A 56 -33.94 8.29 1.81
N ARG A 57 -34.89 8.89 2.53
CA ARG A 57 -35.27 8.45 3.89
C ARG A 57 -35.82 7.02 3.88
N ALA A 58 -36.71 6.70 2.95
CA ALA A 58 -37.26 5.34 2.81
C ALA A 58 -36.16 4.31 2.54
N ARG A 59 -35.21 4.62 1.64
CA ARG A 59 -34.10 3.70 1.32
C ARG A 59 -33.13 3.51 2.48
N ILE A 60 -32.90 4.55 3.29
CA ILE A 60 -32.07 4.42 4.50
C ILE A 60 -32.74 3.49 5.50
N ILE A 61 -34.04 3.64 5.75
CA ILE A 61 -34.79 2.76 6.66
C ILE A 61 -34.75 1.30 6.19
N GLU A 62 -34.95 1.05 4.89
CA GLU A 62 -34.87 -0.30 4.32
C GLU A 62 -33.47 -0.94 4.51
N LEU A 63 -32.40 -0.16 4.30
CA LEU A 63 -31.03 -0.63 4.51
C LEU A 63 -30.72 -0.86 5.99
N GLU A 64 -31.27 -0.05 6.90
CA GLU A 64 -31.17 -0.25 8.33
C GLU A 64 -31.91 -1.53 8.78
N ASP A 65 -33.07 -1.81 8.20
CA ASP A 65 -33.81 -3.05 8.44
C ASP A 65 -33.08 -4.28 7.90
N GLU A 66 -32.48 -4.22 6.70
CA GLU A 66 -31.63 -5.29 6.16
C GLU A 66 -30.42 -5.57 7.07
N LEU A 67 -29.77 -4.52 7.58
CA LEU A 67 -28.67 -4.65 8.54
C LEU A 67 -29.15 -5.18 9.91
N ALA A 68 -30.35 -4.81 10.35
CA ALA A 68 -30.94 -5.31 11.59
C ALA A 68 -31.38 -6.78 11.48
N GLN A 69 -31.75 -7.25 10.29
CA GLN A 69 -32.04 -8.66 10.01
C GLN A 69 -30.78 -9.53 9.97
N LEU A 70 -29.62 -8.95 9.64
CA LEU A 70 -28.31 -9.62 9.70
C LEU A 70 -27.77 -9.80 11.13
N ARG A 71 -28.63 -9.89 12.15
CA ARG A 71 -28.21 -10.16 13.54
C ARG A 71 -27.42 -11.47 13.62
N PRO A 72 -26.20 -11.45 14.19
CA PRO A 72 -25.44 -12.65 14.48
C PRO A 72 -26.21 -13.52 15.46
N THR A 73 -26.57 -14.71 15.02
CA THR A 73 -27.22 -15.75 15.80
C THR A 73 -26.40 -16.08 17.05
N LYS A 74 -27.01 -15.86 18.23
CA LYS A 74 -26.72 -16.49 19.54
C LYS A 74 -25.32 -16.29 20.15
N ARG A 75 -25.17 -15.22 20.96
CA ARG A 75 -24.39 -15.33 22.20
C ARG A 75 -25.30 -15.90 23.28
N ALA A 76 -25.00 -17.12 23.71
CA ALA A 76 -25.64 -17.76 24.85
C ALA A 76 -25.36 -16.95 26.12
N ARG A 77 -26.43 -16.72 26.87
CA ARG A 77 -26.46 -16.08 28.19
C ARG A 77 -26.23 -17.20 29.22
N THR A 78 -25.15 -17.13 29.98
CA THR A 78 -24.99 -17.91 31.21
C THR A 78 -24.55 -16.98 32.33
N ASN A 79 -25.48 -16.72 33.24
CA ASN A 79 -25.18 -16.38 34.63
C ASN A 79 -24.43 -17.56 35.25
N ASP A 80 -23.40 -17.30 36.05
CA ASP A 80 -23.41 -17.82 37.42
C ASP A 80 -22.51 -17.00 38.35
N SER A 81 -23.02 -16.78 39.55
CA SER A 81 -22.41 -16.01 40.64
C SER A 81 -21.67 -16.94 41.59
N SER A 82 -20.41 -16.62 41.95
CA SER A 82 -19.86 -16.67 43.33
C SER A 82 -18.32 -16.69 43.35
N GLU A 83 -17.74 -15.69 44.02
CA GLU A 83 -16.39 -15.67 44.61
C GLU A 83 -16.31 -16.59 45.87
N PRO A 84 -15.15 -16.80 46.55
CA PRO A 84 -13.75 -16.45 46.20
C PRO A 84 -12.70 -17.58 46.48
N ALA A 85 -11.48 -17.33 45.98
CA ALA A 85 -10.15 -17.78 46.44
C ALA A 85 -9.81 -19.29 46.53
N THR A 86 -8.84 -19.71 45.71
CA THR A 86 -7.60 -20.38 46.18
C THR A 86 -6.59 -20.50 45.03
N LEU A 87 -5.32 -20.29 45.37
CA LEU A 87 -4.13 -20.48 44.55
C LEU A 87 -3.95 -21.97 44.20
N THR A 88 -3.76 -22.33 42.93
CA THR A 88 -2.71 -23.28 42.46
C THR A 88 -2.79 -23.57 40.95
N ALA A 89 -1.60 -23.53 40.33
CA ALA A 89 -1.11 -24.36 39.21
C ALA A 89 -1.95 -24.56 37.90
N ALA A 90 -1.42 -23.97 36.83
CA ALA A 90 -1.14 -24.59 35.53
C ALA A 90 -2.20 -25.52 34.88
N SER A 91 -2.99 -24.94 33.97
CA SER A 91 -3.27 -25.52 32.66
C SER A 91 -4.04 -24.52 31.80
N THR A 92 -3.30 -23.74 31.02
CA THR A 92 -3.84 -22.90 29.94
C THR A 92 -4.45 -23.80 28.88
N SER A 93 -5.75 -24.04 28.99
CA SER A 93 -6.55 -24.65 27.92
C SER A 93 -6.63 -23.66 26.77
N ALA A 94 -5.73 -23.84 25.80
CA ALA A 94 -5.76 -23.15 24.53
C ALA A 94 -7.05 -23.50 23.80
N ALA A 95 -8.00 -22.57 23.77
CA ALA A 95 -9.13 -22.61 22.85
C ALA A 95 -8.58 -22.59 21.42
N GLY A 96 -8.51 -23.78 20.81
CA GLY A 96 -8.01 -23.96 19.46
C GLY A 96 -8.84 -23.14 18.46
N PRO A 97 -8.20 -22.47 17.49
CA PRO A 97 -8.91 -21.76 16.44
C PRO A 97 -9.74 -22.75 15.62
N SER A 98 -11.03 -22.46 15.48
CA SER A 98 -11.95 -23.17 14.61
C SER A 98 -11.39 -23.26 13.17
N THR A 99 -11.09 -24.47 12.71
CA THR A 99 -10.42 -24.79 11.43
C THR A 99 -11.14 -24.28 10.18
N ALA A 100 -12.39 -23.85 10.28
CA ALA A 100 -13.16 -23.30 9.17
C ALA A 100 -12.75 -21.86 8.77
N SER A 101 -12.22 -21.04 9.69
CA SER A 101 -11.85 -19.65 9.38
C SER A 101 -10.49 -19.54 8.68
N ALA A 102 -9.56 -20.45 8.97
CA ALA A 102 -8.19 -20.41 8.47
C ALA A 102 -8.09 -20.41 6.93
N LYS A 103 -8.95 -21.18 6.24
CA LYS A 103 -8.96 -21.23 4.76
C LYS A 103 -9.42 -19.91 4.12
N ALA A 104 -10.38 -19.23 4.75
CA ALA A 104 -10.88 -17.96 4.23
C ALA A 104 -9.83 -16.85 4.40
N ASP A 105 -9.15 -16.83 5.54
CA ASP A 105 -8.09 -15.87 5.85
C ASP A 105 -6.87 -16.07 4.96
N GLU A 106 -6.52 -17.31 4.63
CA GLU A 106 -5.43 -17.61 3.70
C GLU A 106 -5.70 -17.10 2.28
N LYS A 107 -6.94 -17.22 1.79
CA LYS A 107 -7.32 -16.66 0.48
C LYS A 107 -7.23 -15.13 0.47
N LYS A 108 -7.69 -14.47 1.54
CA LYS A 108 -7.58 -13.00 1.70
C LYS A 108 -6.12 -12.56 1.75
N ARG A 109 -5.30 -13.26 2.55
CA ARG A 109 -3.85 -13.04 2.66
C ARG A 109 -3.19 -13.14 1.28
N LYS A 110 -3.45 -14.21 0.52
CA LYS A 110 -2.87 -14.40 -0.82
C LYS A 110 -3.27 -13.26 -1.78
N MET A 111 -4.52 -12.83 -1.73
CA MET A 111 -4.99 -11.69 -2.54
C MET A 111 -4.29 -10.37 -2.17
N GLN A 112 -4.09 -10.10 -0.88
CA GLN A 112 -3.38 -8.91 -0.40
C GLN A 112 -1.88 -8.95 -0.75
N VAL A 113 -1.22 -10.09 -0.55
CA VAL A 113 0.19 -10.28 -0.96
C VAL A 113 0.36 -10.06 -2.46
N LYS A 114 -0.55 -10.61 -3.27
CA LYS A 114 -0.59 -10.36 -4.71
C LYS A 114 -0.77 -8.87 -5.03
N LYS A 115 -1.67 -8.16 -4.34
CA LYS A 115 -1.87 -6.71 -4.51
C LYS A 115 -0.57 -5.94 -4.24
N VAL A 116 0.13 -6.26 -3.15
CA VAL A 116 1.42 -5.66 -2.79
C VAL A 116 2.45 -5.94 -3.89
N PHE A 117 2.53 -7.19 -4.36
CA PHE A 117 3.47 -7.58 -5.42
C PHE A 117 3.18 -6.89 -6.76
N ASP A 118 1.92 -6.80 -7.16
CA ASP A 118 1.50 -6.10 -8.40
C ASP A 118 1.81 -4.60 -8.33
N ARG A 119 1.64 -3.97 -7.17
CA ARG A 119 2.04 -2.57 -6.95
C ARG A 119 3.56 -2.43 -7.03
N LEU A 120 4.30 -3.32 -6.37
CA LEU A 120 5.77 -3.35 -6.40
C LEU A 120 6.31 -3.47 -7.84
N LYS A 121 5.69 -4.33 -8.66
CA LYS A 121 6.02 -4.51 -10.08
C LYS A 121 5.79 -3.24 -10.90
N LYS A 122 4.74 -2.46 -10.61
CA LYS A 122 4.48 -1.17 -11.26
C LYS A 122 5.51 -0.13 -10.85
N GLU A 123 5.81 -0.03 -9.56
CA GLU A 123 6.79 0.92 -9.03
C GLU A 123 8.21 0.66 -9.55
N CYS A 124 8.62 -0.62 -9.65
CA CYS A 124 9.91 -1.00 -10.24
C CYS A 124 10.06 -0.57 -11.71
N LYS A 125 8.95 -0.42 -12.43
CA LYS A 125 8.92 0.00 -13.84
C LYS A 125 8.66 1.50 -14.02
N SER A 126 8.47 2.24 -12.94
CA SER A 126 8.30 3.69 -13.01
C SER A 126 9.57 4.36 -13.50
N ASP A 127 9.45 5.51 -14.17
CA ASP A 127 10.60 6.28 -14.63
C ASP A 127 11.31 7.03 -13.48
N ALA A 128 10.66 7.09 -12.30
CA ALA A 128 11.24 7.61 -11.07
C ALA A 128 12.32 6.67 -10.50
N VAL A 129 12.20 5.36 -10.75
CA VAL A 129 13.14 4.34 -10.24
C VAL A 129 14.16 3.98 -11.31
N LYS A 130 15.37 4.52 -11.17
CA LYS A 130 16.49 4.30 -12.12
C LYS A 130 17.49 3.28 -11.61
N PHE A 131 17.46 2.04 -12.10
CA PHE A 131 18.42 1.01 -11.70
C PHE A 131 19.79 1.21 -12.40
N GLN A 132 20.79 1.67 -11.64
CA GLN A 132 22.14 2.04 -12.13
C GLN A 132 23.27 1.30 -11.37
N GLY A 133 22.97 0.10 -10.87
CA GLY A 133 23.89 -0.72 -10.06
C GLY A 133 23.99 -0.34 -8.57
N THR A 134 23.26 0.70 -8.14
CA THR A 134 23.09 1.06 -6.73
C THR A 134 21.79 0.49 -6.17
N LEU A 135 21.74 0.33 -4.84
CA LEU A 135 20.51 -0.07 -4.17
C LEU A 135 19.45 1.02 -4.33
N LYS A 136 18.22 0.61 -4.58
CA LYS A 136 17.09 1.51 -4.72
C LYS A 136 16.03 1.17 -3.70
N THR A 137 15.53 2.21 -3.04
CA THR A 137 14.43 2.08 -2.10
C THR A 137 13.14 2.49 -2.79
N ILE A 138 12.13 1.63 -2.71
CA ILE A 138 10.77 1.94 -3.14
C ILE A 138 9.90 1.95 -1.89
N LYS A 139 9.15 3.03 -1.69
CA LYS A 139 8.28 3.22 -0.53
C LYS A 139 6.86 3.49 -1.01
N PHE A 140 5.89 2.80 -0.45
CA PHE A 140 4.49 3.13 -0.65
C PHE A 140 3.65 2.79 0.57
N ASP A 141 2.51 3.48 0.66
CA ASP A 141 1.60 3.39 1.78
C ASP A 141 0.32 2.65 1.37
N GLU A 142 -0.16 1.76 2.24
CA GLU A 142 -1.43 1.05 2.14
C GLU A 142 -2.22 1.28 3.44
N VAL A 143 -3.54 1.07 3.38
CA VAL A 143 -4.42 1.11 4.55
C VAL A 143 -4.82 -0.32 4.86
N TYR A 144 -4.53 -0.79 6.07
CA TYR A 144 -4.91 -2.11 6.55
C TYR A 144 -5.62 -1.97 7.88
N SER A 145 -6.66 -2.78 8.08
CA SER A 145 -7.17 -3.00 9.42
C SER A 145 -6.15 -3.76 10.28
N GLU A 146 -6.27 -3.64 11.60
CA GLU A 146 -5.38 -4.32 12.55
C GLU A 146 -5.39 -5.84 12.33
N ALA A 147 -6.58 -6.43 12.14
CA ALA A 147 -6.73 -7.85 11.86
C ALA A 147 -6.07 -8.28 10.53
N GLU A 148 -6.15 -7.47 9.48
CA GLU A 148 -5.47 -7.75 8.20
C GLU A 148 -3.96 -7.64 8.33
N PHE A 149 -3.48 -6.62 9.05
CA PHE A 149 -2.06 -6.44 9.32
C PHE A 149 -1.48 -7.63 10.10
N GLU A 150 -2.16 -8.05 11.18
CA GLU A 150 -1.75 -9.21 11.97
C GLU A 150 -1.77 -10.49 11.13
N CYS A 151 -2.82 -10.71 10.33
CA CYS A 151 -2.91 -11.87 9.45
C CYS A 151 -1.76 -11.93 8.41
N LEU A 152 -1.33 -10.77 7.90
CA LEU A 152 -0.28 -10.68 6.89
C LEU A 152 1.13 -10.83 7.48
N PHE A 153 1.41 -10.12 8.58
CA PHE A 153 2.78 -9.87 9.04
C PHE A 153 3.10 -10.49 10.40
N SER A 154 2.12 -10.93 11.18
CA SER A 154 2.37 -11.54 12.49
C SER A 154 3.21 -12.82 12.35
N GLY A 155 4.21 -12.98 13.22
CA GLY A 155 5.10 -14.13 13.24
C GLY A 155 6.07 -14.22 12.05
N LYS A 156 6.17 -13.19 11.21
CA LYS A 156 7.10 -13.15 10.07
C LYS A 156 8.10 -12.02 10.22
N GLY A 157 9.33 -12.27 9.75
CA GLY A 157 10.42 -11.30 9.86
C GLY A 157 10.83 -11.05 11.30
N LEU A 158 11.60 -9.99 11.51
CA LEU A 158 12.13 -9.59 12.81
C LEU A 158 11.34 -8.38 13.35
N LEU A 159 10.64 -8.56 14.47
CA LEU A 159 9.89 -7.49 15.14
C LEU A 159 10.87 -6.53 15.84
N ILE A 160 10.89 -5.27 15.42
CA ILE A 160 11.75 -4.22 15.98
C ILE A 160 11.04 -3.46 17.11
N GLN A 161 9.76 -3.16 16.91
CA GLN A 161 8.89 -2.52 17.89
C GLN A 161 7.43 -2.90 17.63
N PRO A 162 6.56 -2.97 18.65
CA PRO A 162 6.90 -2.83 20.08
C PRO A 162 7.64 -4.07 20.60
N THR A 163 8.65 -3.87 21.44
CA THR A 163 9.28 -4.96 22.23
C THR A 163 9.38 -4.55 23.70
N PRO A 164 9.48 -5.50 24.65
CA PRO A 164 9.59 -5.16 26.08
C PRO A 164 10.73 -4.19 26.38
N ASN A 165 11.84 -4.32 25.66
CA ASN A 165 13.05 -3.51 25.83
C ASN A 165 13.08 -2.24 24.97
N ASN A 166 12.28 -2.15 23.91
CA ASN A 166 12.26 -1.02 23.00
C ASN A 166 10.83 -0.56 22.71
N LYS A 167 10.45 0.57 23.31
CA LYS A 167 9.15 1.24 23.15
C LYS A 167 7.94 0.28 23.32
N PRO A 168 7.75 -0.30 24.50
CA PRO A 168 6.70 -1.30 24.74
C PRO A 168 5.28 -0.76 24.54
N LYS A 169 5.07 0.55 24.71
CA LYS A 169 3.77 1.23 24.53
C LYS A 169 3.61 1.87 23.14
N SER A 170 4.46 1.51 22.17
CA SER A 170 4.40 2.07 20.82
C SER A 170 3.10 1.67 20.13
N THR A 171 2.38 2.65 19.59
CA THR A 171 1.25 2.42 18.67
C THR A 171 1.70 2.08 17.25
N VAL A 172 3.02 2.13 17.01
CA VAL A 172 3.64 1.82 15.73
C VAL A 172 4.38 0.49 15.83
N THR A 173 4.00 -0.43 14.96
CA THR A 173 4.65 -1.73 14.79
C THR A 173 5.63 -1.65 13.63
N ILE A 174 6.90 -2.00 13.85
CA ILE A 174 7.92 -2.11 12.79
C ILE A 174 8.44 -3.54 12.73
N ILE A 175 8.38 -4.11 11.54
CA ILE A 175 8.87 -5.45 11.23
C ILE A 175 9.87 -5.34 10.10
N HIS A 176 11.02 -5.97 10.26
CA HIS A 176 12.11 -5.95 9.30
C HIS A 176 12.33 -7.33 8.68
N PHE A 177 12.46 -7.38 7.36
CA PHE A 177 12.69 -8.59 6.57
C PHE A 177 14.05 -8.44 5.89
N ASP A 178 15.08 -9.00 6.51
CA ASP A 178 16.48 -8.91 6.12
C ASP A 178 17.01 -10.15 5.39
N THR A 179 16.50 -11.33 5.74
CA THR A 179 16.89 -12.60 5.13
C THR A 179 15.98 -12.97 3.97
N GLN A 180 16.57 -13.65 2.97
CA GLN A 180 15.83 -14.19 1.83
C GLN A 180 14.72 -15.15 2.26
N ALA A 181 14.96 -15.96 3.31
CA ALA A 181 13.97 -16.86 3.88
C ALA A 181 12.73 -16.12 4.43
N HIS A 182 12.91 -14.96 5.06
CA HIS A 182 11.79 -14.12 5.51
C HIS A 182 10.97 -13.59 4.32
N ILE A 183 11.64 -13.18 3.24
CA ILE A 183 11.01 -12.68 2.02
C ILE A 183 10.20 -13.80 1.34
N GLU A 184 10.80 -14.99 1.20
CA GLU A 184 10.16 -16.17 0.61
C GLU A 184 8.98 -16.66 1.44
N SER A 185 9.09 -16.67 2.78
CA SER A 185 7.98 -17.01 3.67
C SER A 185 6.81 -16.03 3.56
N PHE A 186 7.09 -14.74 3.33
CA PHE A 186 6.05 -13.73 3.17
C PHE A 186 5.33 -13.86 1.82
N PHE A 187 6.07 -13.88 0.71
CA PHE A 187 5.52 -13.89 -0.64
C PHE A 187 5.10 -15.29 -1.12
N GLY A 188 5.75 -16.35 -0.64
CA GLY A 188 5.53 -17.73 -1.08
C GLY A 188 5.59 -17.86 -2.60
N ASP A 189 4.62 -18.57 -3.17
CA ASP A 189 4.49 -18.80 -4.61
C ASP A 189 4.25 -17.53 -5.45
N GLU A 190 3.88 -16.40 -4.81
CA GLU A 190 3.66 -15.14 -5.51
C GLU A 190 4.97 -14.39 -5.78
N LEU A 191 6.11 -14.85 -5.24
CA LEU A 191 7.42 -14.26 -5.48
C LEU A 191 7.92 -14.58 -6.90
N LYS A 192 7.41 -13.84 -7.89
CA LYS A 192 7.87 -13.94 -9.28
C LYS A 192 9.09 -13.05 -9.51
N PRO A 193 9.94 -13.35 -10.51
CA PRO A 193 11.03 -12.46 -10.91
C PRO A 193 10.52 -11.06 -11.24
N LEU A 194 11.07 -10.04 -10.59
CA LEU A 194 10.73 -8.64 -10.82
C LEU A 194 11.65 -8.06 -11.90
N LYS A 195 11.08 -7.18 -12.74
CA LYS A 195 11.81 -6.44 -13.78
C LYS A 195 11.66 -4.95 -13.56
N GLY A 196 12.78 -4.24 -13.57
CA GLY A 196 12.84 -2.78 -13.53
C GLY A 196 13.46 -2.19 -14.81
N ASN A 197 13.55 -0.86 -14.87
CA ASN A 197 14.20 -0.16 -15.99
C ASN A 197 15.68 0.11 -15.66
N HIS A 198 16.60 -0.36 -16.50
CA HIS A 198 18.00 0.03 -16.45
C HIS A 198 18.20 1.39 -17.11
N TRP A 199 19.00 2.24 -16.48
CA TRP A 199 19.35 3.56 -16.99
C TRP A 199 20.86 3.71 -17.09
N THR A 200 21.33 4.43 -18.10
CA THR A 200 22.73 4.89 -18.14
C THR A 200 22.98 5.91 -17.02
N ARG A 201 24.22 5.98 -16.54
CA ARG A 201 24.64 7.06 -15.64
C ARG A 201 24.76 8.35 -16.45
N GLY A 202 23.87 9.30 -16.19
CA GLY A 202 23.97 10.66 -16.73
C GLY A 202 25.05 11.47 -15.99
N GLY A 203 25.23 12.73 -16.38
CA GLY A 203 26.16 13.65 -15.72
C GLY A 203 27.61 13.54 -16.19
N MET A 204 27.90 12.71 -17.19
CA MET A 204 29.21 12.72 -17.84
C MET A 204 29.30 13.95 -18.75
N PRO A 205 30.34 14.81 -18.61
CA PRO A 205 30.55 15.95 -19.49
C PRO A 205 30.69 15.46 -20.93
N ALA A 206 29.73 15.79 -21.79
CA ALA A 206 29.86 15.48 -23.21
C ALA A 206 30.87 16.45 -23.82
N ARG A 207 32.11 16.00 -24.05
CA ARG A 207 33.04 16.76 -24.88
C ARG A 207 32.52 16.70 -26.32
N LYS A 208 31.75 17.71 -26.72
CA LYS A 208 31.49 17.94 -28.15
C LYS A 208 32.81 18.38 -28.79
N PHE A 209 33.51 17.42 -29.38
CA PHE A 209 34.71 17.67 -30.18
C PHE A 209 34.28 18.56 -31.36
N GLY A 210 34.68 19.83 -31.35
CA GLY A 210 34.35 20.81 -32.41
C GLY A 210 33.65 22.11 -31.99
N ALA A 211 33.33 22.30 -30.70
CA ALA A 211 32.90 23.62 -30.23
C ALA A 211 34.13 24.45 -29.85
N GLY A 212 34.44 25.44 -30.67
CA GLY A 212 35.62 26.30 -30.57
C GLY A 212 35.80 27.01 -29.23
N PHE A 213 37.04 27.45 -29.04
CA PHE A 213 37.58 28.24 -27.95
C PHE A 213 36.60 29.36 -27.52
N GLY A 214 35.93 29.21 -26.36
CA GLY A 214 35.11 30.28 -25.75
C GLY A 214 33.65 29.92 -25.37
N GLY A 215 33.15 28.72 -25.70
CA GLY A 215 31.76 28.36 -25.40
C GLY A 215 31.53 27.80 -23.98
N LEU A 216 31.02 28.63 -23.07
CA LEU A 216 30.68 28.35 -21.66
C LEU A 216 29.48 27.36 -21.46
N GLY A 217 29.36 26.31 -22.28
CA GLY A 217 28.19 25.43 -22.34
C GLY A 217 28.52 23.95 -22.14
N SER A 218 28.91 23.55 -20.92
CA SER A 218 29.03 22.13 -20.57
C SER A 218 27.63 21.50 -20.50
N THR A 219 27.20 20.82 -21.55
CA THR A 219 25.96 20.05 -21.52
C THR A 219 26.21 18.68 -20.90
N PHE A 220 25.65 18.45 -19.72
CA PHE A 220 25.69 17.13 -19.08
C PHE A 220 24.80 16.14 -19.83
N THR A 221 25.34 14.95 -20.12
CA THR A 221 24.58 13.89 -20.77
C THR A 221 23.43 13.45 -19.87
N LYS A 222 22.19 13.49 -20.36
CA LYS A 222 21.03 13.00 -19.62
C LYS A 222 21.10 11.46 -19.50
N SER A 223 20.60 10.92 -18.39
CA SER A 223 20.42 9.47 -18.25
C SER A 223 19.43 8.97 -19.31
N VAL A 224 19.78 7.93 -20.04
CA VAL A 224 18.93 7.29 -21.05
C VAL A 224 18.51 5.92 -20.56
N LYS A 225 17.25 5.55 -20.80
CA LYS A 225 16.72 4.21 -20.48
C LYS A 225 17.32 3.20 -21.46
N THR A 226 18.12 2.26 -20.95
CA THR A 226 18.84 1.28 -21.78
C THR A 226 18.00 0.03 -22.05
N GLY A 227 17.12 -0.35 -21.12
CA GLY A 227 16.31 -1.57 -21.26
C GLY A 227 15.71 -2.04 -19.95
N ALA A 228 15.19 -3.27 -19.94
CA ALA A 228 14.73 -3.94 -18.73
C ALA A 228 15.89 -4.68 -18.03
N VAL A 229 15.90 -4.69 -16.71
CA VAL A 229 16.85 -5.45 -15.89
C VAL A 229 16.10 -6.23 -14.82
N ASP A 230 16.56 -7.44 -14.51
CA ASP A 230 16.02 -8.21 -13.41
C ASP A 230 16.43 -7.57 -12.08
N VAL A 231 15.48 -7.48 -11.16
CA VAL A 231 15.69 -6.86 -9.85
C VAL A 231 15.30 -7.84 -8.76
N ALA A 232 16.13 -7.94 -7.74
CA ALA A 232 15.88 -8.77 -6.57
C ALA A 232 15.60 -7.88 -5.36
N ILE A 233 14.65 -8.31 -4.52
CA ILE A 233 14.40 -7.69 -3.22
C ILE A 233 15.55 -8.10 -2.32
N ARG A 234 16.26 -7.13 -1.74
CA ARG A 234 17.34 -7.38 -0.77
C ARG A 234 16.77 -7.50 0.64
N SER A 235 15.92 -6.55 1.01
CA SER A 235 15.26 -6.46 2.31
C SER A 235 14.02 -5.58 2.18
N PHE A 236 13.11 -5.68 3.14
CA PHE A 236 12.03 -4.70 3.27
C PHE A 236 11.63 -4.46 4.72
N GLU A 237 11.12 -3.27 4.98
CA GLU A 237 10.64 -2.84 6.28
C GLU A 237 9.16 -2.52 6.17
N VAL A 238 8.40 -2.97 7.17
CA VAL A 238 6.97 -2.71 7.33
C VAL A 238 6.80 -1.83 8.54
N ASN A 239 6.16 -0.67 8.38
CA ASN A 239 5.87 0.25 9.47
C ASN A 239 4.36 0.51 9.49
N TYR A 240 3.68 -0.03 10.51
CA TYR A 240 2.24 0.07 10.68
C TYR A 240 1.90 0.94 11.88
N SER A 241 1.04 1.94 11.67
CA SER A 241 0.51 2.79 12.73
C SER A 241 -0.95 2.41 13.01
N LYS A 242 -1.21 1.93 14.23
CA LYS A 242 -2.57 1.55 14.69
C LYS A 242 -3.53 2.75 14.66
N ASN A 243 -3.05 3.95 14.95
CA ASN A 243 -3.89 5.15 15.02
C ASN A 243 -4.47 5.56 13.65
N ASN A 244 -3.67 5.42 12.59
CA ASN A 244 -4.04 5.86 11.25
C ASN A 244 -4.41 4.69 10.32
N MET A 245 -4.36 3.45 10.83
CA MET A 245 -4.53 2.22 10.04
C MET A 245 -3.61 2.18 8.81
N LYS A 246 -2.46 2.85 8.91
CA LYS A 246 -1.56 3.12 7.79
C LYS A 246 -0.36 2.21 7.87
N CYS A 247 -0.16 1.41 6.82
CA CYS A 247 0.97 0.53 6.64
C CYS A 247 1.90 1.09 5.56
N THR A 248 3.09 1.47 5.96
CA THR A 248 4.16 1.93 5.08
C THR A 248 5.08 0.75 4.77
N LEU A 249 5.22 0.43 3.49
CA LEU A 249 6.09 -0.64 3.01
C LEU A 249 7.30 -0.02 2.32
N LYS A 250 8.51 -0.33 2.80
CA LYS A 250 9.78 0.18 2.29
C LYS A 250 10.64 -0.99 1.81
N PHE A 251 10.75 -1.16 0.49
CA PHE A 251 11.52 -2.23 -0.13
C PHE A 251 12.88 -1.71 -0.59
N GLU A 252 13.93 -2.48 -0.34
CA GLU A 252 15.25 -2.25 -0.91
C GLU A 252 15.52 -3.25 -2.03
N PHE A 253 15.91 -2.73 -3.18
CA PHE A 253 16.19 -3.50 -4.38
C PHE A 253 17.66 -3.47 -4.73
N LYS A 254 18.16 -4.62 -5.13
CA LYS A 254 19.42 -4.76 -5.83
C LYS A 254 19.10 -5.11 -7.29
N GLY A 255 19.46 -4.21 -8.21
CA GLY A 255 19.46 -4.58 -9.62
C GLY A 255 20.45 -5.71 -9.82
N ALA A 256 20.06 -6.75 -10.56
CA ALA A 256 21.04 -7.67 -11.10
C ALA A 256 22.09 -6.80 -11.80
N ARG A 257 23.37 -7.01 -11.47
CA ARG A 257 24.41 -6.48 -12.36
C ARG A 257 24.06 -7.13 -13.68
N GLY A 258 23.51 -6.35 -14.61
CA GLY A 258 23.50 -6.78 -15.99
C GLY A 258 24.92 -7.26 -16.18
N THR A 259 25.08 -8.54 -16.49
CA THR A 259 26.23 -9.01 -17.22
C THR A 259 26.21 -8.06 -18.40
N LEU A 260 26.93 -6.94 -18.28
CA LEU A 260 27.21 -6.10 -19.40
C LEU A 260 27.69 -7.14 -20.40
N PRO A 261 27.08 -7.24 -21.60
CA PRO A 261 27.79 -7.96 -22.65
C PRO A 261 29.18 -7.38 -22.56
N LEU A 262 30.15 -8.22 -22.20
CA LEU A 262 31.55 -7.85 -22.27
C LEU A 262 31.63 -7.44 -23.72
N TYR A 263 31.54 -6.14 -23.98
CA TYR A 263 32.07 -5.55 -25.17
C TYR A 263 33.54 -5.91 -24.99
N ARG A 264 33.89 -7.13 -25.47
CA ARG A 264 35.16 -7.39 -26.09
C ARG A 264 35.24 -6.25 -27.08
N TYR A 265 35.82 -5.15 -26.64
CA TYR A 265 36.64 -4.35 -27.52
C TYR A 265 37.54 -5.39 -28.13
N GLY A 266 37.14 -5.85 -29.32
CA GLY A 266 38.00 -6.62 -30.18
C GLY A 266 39.22 -5.76 -30.30
N ASN A 267 40.28 -6.15 -29.60
CA ASN A 267 41.60 -5.83 -30.02
C ASN A 267 41.74 -6.64 -31.32
N PRO A 268 41.69 -6.03 -32.52
CA PRO A 268 42.04 -6.77 -33.71
C PRO A 268 43.52 -7.09 -33.55
N TYR A 269 43.82 -8.30 -33.05
CA TYR A 269 45.15 -8.85 -33.16
C TYR A 269 45.45 -8.90 -34.66
N ILE A 270 46.24 -7.95 -35.12
CA ILE A 270 46.90 -7.98 -36.41
C ILE A 270 47.88 -9.16 -36.31
N PRO A 271 47.70 -10.24 -37.09
CA PRO A 271 48.73 -11.26 -37.18
C PRO A 271 49.94 -10.60 -37.87
N ILE A 272 51.04 -10.47 -37.13
CA ILE A 272 52.34 -10.16 -37.72
C ILE A 272 52.78 -11.46 -38.41
N SER A 273 52.96 -11.36 -39.72
CA SER A 273 53.54 -12.43 -40.56
C SER A 273 55.05 -12.25 -40.64
#